data_AF-A0AAJ2A2M4-F1
#
_entry.id   AF-A0AAJ2A2M4-F1
#
_cell.length_a   1.000
_cell.length_b   1.000
_cell.length_c   1.000
_cell.angle_alpha   90.00
_cell.angle_beta   90.00
_cell.angle_gamma   90.00
#
_symmetry.space_group_name_H-M   'P 1'
#
loop_
_entity.id
_entity.type
_entity.pdbx_description
1 polymer ?
#
loop_
_entity_poly.entity_id
_entity_poly.type
_entity_poly.pdbx_seq_one_letter_code
_entity_poly.pdbx_strand_id
1 'polypeptide(L)'
;MPTQARHASIEDFLALTDGLCFKDIARLLRCCLRTVKNYVAGRSPIPWHRIQILRTLLDDSCDAPKCECVPETPNDDVSVVANIDEGLATEDVPPEELLAWVGTHAPHYLSSKRSFSLYIKGWDVVNKIRRAKHEGSFQLALYEWRRLVRELPTSWRSGKLFSDPPAYLRRTA
;
A
#
# COMPACT_ATOMS: atom_id res chain seq x y z
N MET A 1 -33.14 -13.14 15.12
CA MET A 1 -31.97 -12.36 14.66
C MET A 1 -31.17 -13.24 13.72
N PRO A 2 -31.07 -12.94 12.41
CA PRO A 2 -30.30 -13.79 11.53
C PRO A 2 -28.84 -13.70 11.93
N THR A 3 -28.24 -14.85 12.24
CA THR A 3 -26.81 -15.01 12.52
C THR A 3 -26.05 -14.52 11.30
N GLN A 4 -25.48 -13.31 11.39
CA GLN A 4 -24.67 -12.73 10.32
C GLN A 4 -23.57 -13.73 9.97
N ALA A 5 -23.57 -14.23 8.73
CA ALA A 5 -22.64 -15.25 8.30
C ALA A 5 -21.21 -14.69 8.44
N ARG A 6 -20.43 -15.26 9.37
CA ARG A 6 -19.03 -14.85 9.60
C ARG A 6 -18.13 -15.17 8.38
N HIS A 7 -18.60 -16.06 7.52
CA HIS A 7 -17.95 -16.51 6.30
C HIS A 7 -18.84 -16.23 5.10
N ALA A 8 -18.22 -15.88 3.97
CA ALA A 8 -18.92 -15.70 2.72
C ALA A 8 -18.96 -16.99 1.88
N SER A 9 -19.84 -16.99 0.88
CA SER A 9 -19.99 -18.09 -0.08
C SER A 9 -18.76 -18.20 -0.98
N ILE A 10 -18.40 -19.45 -1.33
CA ILE A 10 -17.42 -19.72 -2.38
C ILE A 10 -17.95 -19.29 -3.75
N GLU A 11 -19.26 -19.32 -3.98
CA GLU A 11 -19.88 -18.89 -5.23
C GLU A 11 -19.67 -17.38 -5.46
N ASP A 12 -19.92 -16.57 -4.43
CA ASP A 12 -19.64 -15.12 -4.45
C ASP A 12 -18.16 -14.85 -4.76
N PHE A 13 -17.27 -15.63 -4.16
CA PHE A 13 -15.83 -15.49 -4.39
C PHE A 13 -15.47 -15.79 -5.84
N LEU A 14 -15.98 -16.88 -6.40
CA LEU A 14 -15.70 -17.28 -7.77
C LEU A 14 -16.29 -16.27 -8.77
N ALA A 15 -17.50 -15.77 -8.53
CA ALA A 15 -18.11 -14.74 -9.37
C ALA A 15 -17.31 -13.43 -9.38
N LEU A 16 -16.82 -12.98 -8.23
CA LEU A 16 -16.03 -11.74 -8.12
C LEU A 16 -14.57 -11.90 -8.59
N THR A 17 -14.08 -13.12 -8.76
CA THR A 17 -12.71 -13.38 -9.19
C THR A 17 -12.63 -14.03 -10.57
N ASP A 18 -13.77 -14.13 -11.25
CA ASP A 18 -13.83 -14.70 -12.59
C ASP A 18 -12.92 -13.90 -13.54
N GLY A 19 -12.14 -14.63 -14.35
CA GLY A 19 -11.13 -14.05 -15.24
C GLY A 19 -9.85 -13.54 -14.57
N LEU A 20 -9.72 -13.52 -13.24
CA LEU A 20 -8.48 -13.12 -12.56
C LEU A 20 -7.55 -14.32 -12.31
N CYS A 21 -6.24 -14.14 -12.52
CA CYS A 21 -5.29 -15.17 -12.12
C CYS A 21 -5.09 -15.17 -10.59
N PHE A 22 -4.70 -16.32 -10.02
CA PHE A 22 -4.52 -16.44 -8.57
C PHE A 22 -3.51 -15.44 -7.97
N LYS A 23 -2.52 -14.99 -8.74
CA LYS A 23 -1.56 -13.98 -8.28
C LYS A 23 -2.22 -12.60 -8.13
N ASP A 24 -3.13 -12.25 -9.03
CA ASP A 24 -3.84 -10.97 -8.99
C ASP A 24 -4.84 -10.96 -7.84
N ILE A 25 -5.57 -12.06 -7.63
CA ILE A 25 -6.45 -12.22 -6.47
C ILE A 25 -5.66 -12.10 -5.16
N ALA A 26 -4.49 -12.75 -5.08
CA ALA A 26 -3.63 -12.67 -3.90
C ALA A 26 -3.14 -11.23 -3.65
N ARG A 27 -2.82 -10.48 -4.71
CA ARG A 27 -2.42 -9.07 -4.64
C ARG A 27 -3.58 -8.18 -4.15
N LEU A 28 -4.76 -8.31 -4.76
CA LEU A 28 -5.97 -7.55 -4.39
C LEU A 28 -6.35 -7.79 -2.93
N LEU A 29 -6.32 -9.05 -2.49
CA LEU A 29 -6.63 -9.42 -1.11
C LEU A 29 -5.45 -9.24 -0.15
N ARG A 30 -4.26 -8.83 -0.62
CA ARG A 30 -3.04 -8.75 0.20
C ARG A 30 -2.80 -10.00 1.04
N CYS A 31 -2.92 -11.16 0.42
CA CYS A 31 -2.73 -12.48 1.06
C CYS A 31 -1.78 -13.36 0.23
N CYS A 32 -1.41 -14.53 0.74
CA CYS A 32 -0.53 -15.42 0.00
C CYS A 32 -1.29 -16.28 -1.01
N LEU A 33 -0.61 -16.70 -2.08
CA LEU A 33 -1.19 -17.53 -3.15
C LEU A 33 -1.81 -18.84 -2.62
N ARG A 34 -1.22 -19.41 -1.57
CA ARG A 34 -1.73 -20.63 -0.92
C ARG A 34 -3.12 -20.41 -0.34
N THR A 35 -3.36 -19.26 0.28
CA THR A 35 -4.67 -18.89 0.83
C THR A 35 -5.74 -18.84 -0.27
N VAL A 36 -5.45 -18.19 -1.39
CA VAL A 36 -6.35 -18.13 -2.55
C VAL A 36 -6.66 -19.53 -3.08
N LYS A 37 -5.64 -20.38 -3.27
CA LYS A 37 -5.84 -21.77 -3.71
C LYS A 37 -6.69 -22.59 -2.75
N ASN A 38 -6.61 -22.32 -1.44
CA ASN A 38 -7.43 -23.01 -0.45
C ASN A 38 -8.88 -22.53 -0.46
N TYR A 39 -9.12 -21.24 -0.72
CA TYR A 39 -10.47 -20.70 -0.92
C TYR A 39 -11.15 -21.33 -2.13
N VAL A 40 -10.49 -21.32 -3.29
CA VAL A 40 -11.02 -21.91 -4.54
C VAL A 40 -11.28 -23.41 -4.40
N ALA A 41 -10.41 -24.13 -3.66
CA ALA A 41 -10.58 -25.55 -3.42
C ALA A 41 -11.56 -25.88 -2.28
N GLY A 42 -12.21 -24.90 -1.65
CA GLY A 42 -13.11 -25.11 -0.51
C GLY A 42 -12.43 -25.65 0.75
N ARG A 43 -11.09 -25.64 0.81
CA ARG A 43 -10.31 -26.15 1.95
C ARG A 43 -10.21 -25.17 3.12
N SER A 44 -10.62 -23.93 2.91
CA SER A 44 -10.66 -22.91 3.97
C SER A 44 -11.85 -22.01 3.79
N PRO A 45 -12.58 -21.66 4.87
CA PRO A 45 -13.69 -20.74 4.77
C PRO A 45 -13.16 -19.34 4.42
N ILE A 46 -13.92 -18.63 3.59
CA ILE A 46 -13.56 -17.28 3.15
C ILE A 46 -14.18 -16.29 4.14
N PRO A 47 -13.39 -15.46 4.84
CA PRO A 47 -13.94 -14.44 5.73
C PRO A 47 -14.81 -13.47 4.94
N TRP A 48 -15.99 -13.11 5.45
CA TRP A 48 -16.92 -12.21 4.76
C TRP A 48 -16.27 -10.90 4.31
N HIS A 49 -15.41 -10.33 5.16
CA HIS A 49 -14.68 -9.09 4.86
C HIS A 49 -13.80 -9.19 3.59
N ARG A 50 -13.29 -10.38 3.24
CA ARG A 50 -12.50 -10.57 2.00
C ARG A 50 -13.35 -10.40 0.74
N ILE A 51 -14.59 -10.87 0.76
CA ILE A 51 -15.55 -10.66 -0.32
C ILE A 51 -15.94 -9.19 -0.44
N GLN A 52 -16.13 -8.52 0.71
CA GLN A 52 -16.47 -7.10 0.68
C GLN A 52 -15.36 -6.24 0.07
N ILE A 53 -14.09 -6.54 0.35
CA ILE A 53 -12.95 -5.88 -0.32
C ILE A 53 -13.03 -6.05 -1.84
N LEU A 54 -13.30 -7.27 -2.33
CA LEU A 54 -13.39 -7.52 -3.77
C LEU A 54 -14.52 -6.74 -4.43
N ARG A 55 -15.68 -6.63 -3.77
CA ARG A 55 -16.82 -5.83 -4.26
C ARG A 55 -16.43 -4.37 -4.42
N THR A 56 -15.88 -3.75 -3.38
CA THR A 56 -15.46 -2.34 -3.43
C THR A 56 -14.43 -2.09 -4.53
N LEU A 57 -13.43 -2.96 -4.66
CA LEU A 57 -12.39 -2.80 -5.70
C LEU A 57 -12.94 -2.94 -7.12
N LEU A 58 -13.95 -3.79 -7.33
CA LEU A 58 -14.59 -3.95 -8.63
C LEU A 58 -15.53 -2.79 -8.96
N ASP A 59 -16.26 -2.28 -7.96
CA ASP A 59 -17.10 -1.09 -8.12
C ASP A 59 -16.22 0.13 -8.49
N ASP A 60 -15.08 0.32 -7.80
CA ASP A 60 -14.11 1.38 -8.12
C ASP A 60 -13.49 1.22 -9.53
N SER A 61 -13.45 -0.01 -10.06
CA SER A 61 -12.92 -0.30 -11.40
C SER A 61 -13.92 0.01 -12.52
N CYS A 62 -15.23 -0.01 -12.22
CA CYS A 62 -16.29 0.34 -13.18
C CYS A 62 -16.44 1.86 -13.36
N ASP A 63 -16.09 2.65 -12.34
CA ASP A 63 -16.11 4.12 -12.40
C ASP A 63 -14.81 4.74 -12.94
N ALA A 64 -13.78 3.92 -13.22
CA ALA A 64 -12.52 4.39 -13.78
C ALA A 64 -12.63 4.55 -15.31
N PRO A 65 -12.34 5.74 -15.89
CA PRO A 65 -12.19 5.85 -17.32
C PRO A 65 -11.00 5.00 -17.78
N LYS A 66 -11.27 3.99 -18.62
CA LYS A 66 -10.25 3.26 -19.38
C LYS A 66 -9.51 4.27 -20.28
N CYS A 67 -8.28 4.61 -19.93
CA CYS A 67 -7.37 5.25 -20.87
C CYS A 67 -5.94 4.75 -20.65
N GLU A 68 -5.47 3.97 -21.63
CA GLU A 68 -4.06 3.84 -21.93
C GLU A 68 -3.51 5.19 -22.34
N CYS A 69 -2.77 5.79 -21.43
CA CYS A 69 -1.67 6.71 -21.66
C CYS A 69 -1.06 6.91 -20.28
N VAL A 70 0.28 6.86 -20.17
CA VAL A 70 0.95 7.40 -18.98
C VAL A 70 0.47 8.85 -18.91
N PRO A 71 -0.36 9.24 -17.92
CA PRO A 71 -0.66 10.64 -17.80
C PRO A 71 0.64 11.25 -17.29
N GLU A 72 1.22 12.14 -18.10
CA GLU A 72 2.03 13.21 -17.54
C GLU A 72 1.10 13.96 -16.58
N THR A 73 1.07 13.51 -15.32
CA THR A 73 0.26 14.17 -14.33
C THR A 73 0.87 15.55 -14.12
N PRO A 74 0.03 16.60 -14.09
CA PRO A 74 0.45 17.92 -13.65
C PRO A 74 1.11 17.79 -12.29
N ASN A 75 2.01 18.73 -12.02
CA ASN A 75 2.77 18.90 -10.79
C ASN A 75 1.84 19.26 -9.60
N ASP A 76 0.76 18.50 -9.39
CA ASP A 76 -0.16 18.68 -8.29
C ASP A 76 0.55 18.22 -7.02
N ASP A 77 0.91 19.24 -6.26
CA ASP A 77 1.63 19.27 -5.00
C ASP A 77 1.06 18.25 -4.01
N VAL A 78 1.53 17.00 -4.10
CA VAL A 78 1.26 15.98 -3.08
C VAL A 78 1.99 16.42 -1.83
N SER A 79 1.24 17.18 -1.02
CA SER A 79 1.63 17.82 0.24
C SER A 79 1.90 16.80 1.34
N VAL A 80 2.81 15.84 1.13
CA VAL A 80 3.32 14.93 2.17
C VAL A 80 4.81 15.11 2.32
N VAL A 81 5.22 15.50 3.53
CA VAL A 81 6.60 15.78 3.90
C VAL A 81 7.11 14.67 4.80
N ALA A 82 8.36 14.25 4.57
CA ALA A 82 9.01 13.28 5.43
C ALA A 82 9.22 13.87 6.84
N ASN A 83 8.81 13.11 7.84
CA ASN A 83 8.94 13.46 9.25
C ASN A 83 9.94 12.49 9.89
N ILE A 84 11.20 12.57 9.46
CA ILE A 84 12.23 11.56 9.75
C ILE A 84 13.42 12.20 10.47
N ASP A 85 14.29 11.38 11.05
CA ASP A 85 15.51 11.87 11.72
C ASP A 85 16.53 12.37 10.68
N GLU A 86 17.16 13.53 10.93
CA GLU A 86 18.05 14.22 9.98
C GLU A 86 19.27 13.39 9.52
N GLY A 87 19.67 12.37 10.28
CA GLY A 87 20.81 11.50 9.94
C GLY A 87 20.49 10.27 9.09
N LEU A 88 19.25 10.11 8.61
CA LEU A 88 18.84 8.96 7.79
C LEU A 88 18.98 9.19 6.29
N ALA A 89 18.74 10.42 5.85
CA ALA A 89 18.85 10.81 4.46
C ALA A 89 20.32 11.11 4.11
N THR A 90 20.64 10.94 2.83
CA THR A 90 21.93 11.35 2.26
C THR A 90 21.68 12.33 1.12
N GLU A 91 22.70 13.07 0.70
CA GLU A 91 22.57 14.04 -0.39
C GLU A 91 22.01 13.41 -1.68
N ASP A 92 22.39 12.16 -1.95
CA ASP A 92 21.96 11.41 -3.13
C ASP A 92 20.64 10.62 -2.96
N VAL A 93 20.14 10.51 -1.73
CA VAL A 93 18.87 9.87 -1.38
C VAL A 93 18.14 10.75 -0.35
N PRO A 94 17.38 11.76 -0.83
CA PRO A 94 16.70 12.69 0.05
C PRO A 94 15.50 12.04 0.77
N PRO A 95 14.98 12.69 1.84
CA PRO A 95 13.92 12.15 2.69
C PRO A 95 12.66 11.68 1.96
N GLU A 96 12.25 12.38 0.91
CA GLU A 96 11.09 12.06 0.08
C GLU A 96 11.24 10.73 -0.65
N GLU A 97 12.46 10.37 -1.05
CA GLU A 97 12.74 9.11 -1.73
C GLU A 97 12.74 7.93 -0.76
N LEU A 98 13.25 8.13 0.45
CA LEU A 98 13.11 7.17 1.54
C LEU A 98 11.63 6.92 1.84
N LEU A 99 10.85 8.00 1.90
CA LEU A 99 9.41 7.94 2.13
C LEU A 99 8.70 7.17 1.01
N ALA A 100 9.05 7.45 -0.25
CA ALA A 100 8.46 6.79 -1.41
C ALA A 100 8.78 5.30 -1.45
N TRP A 101 10.04 4.94 -1.17
CA TRP A 101 10.48 3.56 -1.14
C TRP A 101 9.76 2.76 -0.06
N VAL A 102 9.79 3.25 1.19
CA VAL A 102 9.17 2.55 2.32
C VAL A 102 7.65 2.54 2.18
N GLY A 103 7.04 3.62 1.70
CA GLY A 103 5.61 3.69 1.46
C GLY A 103 5.12 2.70 0.41
N THR A 104 5.93 2.44 -0.62
CA THR A 104 5.59 1.46 -1.66
C THR A 104 5.80 0.02 -1.18
N HIS A 105 6.94 -0.26 -0.55
CA HIS A 105 7.36 -1.63 -0.27
C HIS A 105 6.96 -2.13 1.13
N ALA A 106 6.84 -1.24 2.10
CA ALA A 106 6.60 -1.59 3.49
C ALA A 106 5.78 -0.51 4.24
N PRO A 107 4.57 -0.17 3.77
CA PRO A 107 3.78 0.98 4.26
C PRO A 107 3.46 0.94 5.76
N HIS A 108 3.48 -0.24 6.39
CA HIS A 108 3.26 -0.40 7.83
C HIS A 108 4.36 0.25 8.69
N TYR A 109 5.57 0.41 8.15
CA TYR A 109 6.66 1.13 8.84
C TYR A 109 6.49 2.65 8.80
N LEU A 110 5.55 3.20 8.01
CA LEU A 110 5.22 4.63 8.03
C LEU A 110 4.48 5.06 9.30
N SER A 111 3.95 4.10 10.07
CA SER A 111 3.13 4.35 11.26
C SER A 111 3.89 5.03 12.40
N SER A 112 5.22 4.92 12.47
CA SER A 112 6.02 5.64 13.46
C SER A 112 7.40 6.01 12.91
N LYS A 113 7.94 7.16 13.35
CA LYS A 113 9.33 7.55 13.05
C LYS A 113 10.32 6.45 13.42
N ARG A 114 10.18 5.89 14.63
CA ARG A 114 11.10 4.88 15.14
C ARG A 114 11.11 3.62 14.29
N SER A 115 9.95 3.08 13.94
CA SER A 115 9.84 1.90 13.08
C SER A 115 10.43 2.18 11.71
N PHE A 116 10.18 3.36 11.15
CA PHE A 116 10.76 3.81 9.89
C PHE A 116 12.29 3.87 9.93
N SER A 117 12.88 4.51 10.95
CA SER A 117 14.32 4.61 11.15
C SER A 117 14.98 3.22 11.27
N LEU A 118 14.35 2.31 12.02
CA LEU A 118 14.82 0.93 12.17
C LEU A 118 14.75 0.16 10.85
N TYR A 119 13.69 0.34 10.07
CA TYR A 119 13.56 -0.30 8.76
C TYR A 119 14.65 0.18 7.79
N ILE A 120 14.87 1.49 7.70
CA ILE A 120 15.90 2.07 6.83
C ILE A 120 17.27 1.49 7.15
N LYS A 121 17.66 1.53 8.43
CA LYS A 121 18.97 1.06 8.88
C LYS A 121 19.11 -0.45 8.74
N GLY A 122 18.10 -1.20 9.20
CA GLY A 122 18.15 -2.67 9.21
C GLY A 122 18.12 -3.30 7.82
N TRP A 123 17.50 -2.64 6.84
CA TRP A 123 17.37 -3.13 5.47
C TRP A 123 18.26 -2.43 4.45
N ASP A 124 19.13 -1.53 4.90
CA ASP A 124 20.03 -0.73 4.04
C ASP A 124 19.29 -0.09 2.84
N VAL A 125 18.21 0.62 3.16
CA VAL A 125 17.30 1.19 2.15
C VAL A 125 18.01 2.18 1.24
N VAL A 126 18.97 2.95 1.77
CA VAL A 126 19.74 3.93 0.98
C VAL A 126 20.46 3.25 -0.18
N ASN A 127 21.19 2.16 0.08
CA ASN A 127 21.89 1.44 -0.99
C ASN A 127 20.93 0.76 -1.98
N LYS A 128 19.75 0.32 -1.51
CA LYS A 128 18.71 -0.21 -2.41
C LYS A 128 18.16 0.85 -3.35
N ILE A 129 17.92 2.06 -2.86
CA ILE A 129 17.48 3.19 -3.69
C ILE A 129 18.57 3.55 -4.70
N ARG A 130 19.84 3.66 -4.28
CA ARG A 130 20.97 3.89 -5.21
C ARG A 130 21.00 2.88 -6.35
N ARG A 131 20.89 1.60 -6.02
CA ARG A 131 20.85 0.53 -7.00
C ARG A 131 19.65 0.63 -7.93
N ALA A 132 18.46 0.87 -7.39
CA ALA A 132 17.24 1.03 -8.18
C ALA A 132 17.30 2.25 -9.11
N LYS A 133 17.95 3.34 -8.70
CA LYS A 133 18.22 4.50 -9.55
C LYS A 133 19.15 4.14 -10.70
N HIS A 134 20.26 3.46 -10.40
CA HIS A 134 21.22 3.01 -11.42
C HIS A 134 20.59 2.05 -12.44
N GLU A 135 19.69 1.18 -11.98
CA GLU A 135 18.94 0.23 -12.83
C GLU A 135 17.72 0.89 -13.53
N GLY A 136 17.41 2.16 -13.24
CA GLY A 136 16.26 2.87 -13.80
C GLY A 136 14.88 2.44 -13.27
N SER A 137 14.83 1.55 -12.27
CA SER A 137 13.59 0.98 -11.72
C SER A 137 12.95 1.84 -10.63
N PHE A 138 13.68 2.81 -10.06
CA PHE A 138 13.19 3.65 -8.96
C PHE A 138 11.96 4.50 -9.34
N GLN A 139 11.79 4.86 -10.61
CA GLN A 139 10.64 5.63 -11.09
C GLN A 139 9.30 4.93 -10.83
N LEU A 140 9.28 3.60 -10.85
CA LEU A 140 8.07 2.81 -10.53
C LEU A 140 7.68 2.98 -9.05
N ALA A 141 8.66 3.04 -8.15
CA ALA A 141 8.40 3.27 -6.73
C ALA A 141 7.85 4.69 -6.48
N LEU A 142 8.35 5.70 -7.20
CA LEU A 142 7.81 7.06 -7.13
C LEU A 142 6.37 7.12 -7.65
N TYR A 143 6.08 6.46 -8.77
CA TYR A 143 4.74 6.41 -9.34
C TYR A 143 3.73 5.76 -8.39
N GLU A 144 4.05 4.57 -7.87
CA GLU A 144 3.18 3.87 -6.91
C GLU A 144 3.03 4.68 -5.62
N TRP A 145 4.09 5.32 -5.14
CA TRP A 145 4.01 6.18 -3.97
C TRP A 145 3.02 7.33 -4.16
N ARG A 146 3.06 8.04 -5.29
CA ARG A 146 2.12 9.14 -5.57
C ARG A 146 0.66 8.68 -5.55
N ARG A 147 0.39 7.45 -5.99
CA ARG A 147 -0.93 6.83 -5.90
C ARG A 147 -1.31 6.56 -4.44
N LEU A 148 -0.42 5.88 -3.69
CA LEU A 148 -0.66 5.46 -2.30
C LEU A 148 -0.80 6.64 -1.32
N VAL A 149 -0.10 7.75 -1.56
CA VAL A 149 -0.17 8.92 -0.67
C VAL A 149 -1.59 9.46 -0.54
N ARG A 150 -2.40 9.35 -1.60
CA ARG A 150 -3.79 9.81 -1.60
C ARG A 150 -4.65 9.00 -0.62
N GLU A 151 -4.31 7.73 -0.40
CA GLU A 151 -4.99 6.80 0.50
C GLU A 151 -4.47 6.86 1.94
N LEU A 152 -3.40 7.62 2.22
CA LEU A 152 -2.86 7.72 3.57
C LEU A 152 -3.89 8.34 4.53
N PRO A 153 -4.03 7.79 5.76
CA PRO A 153 -4.91 8.36 6.77
C PRO A 153 -4.66 9.86 6.96
N THR A 154 -5.72 10.66 6.79
CA THR A 154 -5.66 12.12 6.85
C THR A 154 -5.46 12.64 8.27
N SER A 155 -5.88 11.88 9.27
CA SER A 155 -5.74 12.25 10.68
C SER A 155 -4.98 11.18 11.46
N TRP A 156 -3.78 11.52 11.92
CA TRP A 156 -3.14 10.78 13.00
C TRP A 156 -3.88 11.08 14.30
N ARG A 157 -4.50 10.06 14.91
CA ARG A 157 -5.14 10.22 16.22
C ARG A 157 -4.07 10.12 17.29
N SER A 158 -3.51 11.25 17.69
CA SER A 158 -2.66 11.34 18.87
C SER A 158 -3.49 10.96 20.11
N GLY A 159 -3.10 9.87 20.78
CA GLY A 159 -3.71 9.42 22.03
C GLY A 159 -2.65 8.76 22.91
N LYS A 160 -2.94 8.63 24.22
CA LYS A 160 -2.00 8.11 25.24
C LYS A 160 -1.40 6.71 24.97
N LEU A 161 -1.88 5.99 23.95
CA LEU A 161 -1.41 4.66 23.53
C LEU A 161 -0.38 4.68 22.38
N PHE A 162 -0.27 5.78 21.62
CA PHE A 162 0.64 5.89 20.48
C PHE A 162 1.51 7.15 20.63
N SER A 163 2.73 6.99 21.17
CA SER A 163 3.62 8.11 21.48
C SER A 163 4.40 8.64 20.28
N ASP A 164 4.75 7.76 19.34
CA ASP A 164 5.65 8.11 18.25
C ASP A 164 4.85 8.59 17.04
N PRO A 165 5.10 9.81 16.52
CA PRO A 165 4.40 10.33 15.36
C PRO A 165 4.73 9.54 14.10
N PRO A 166 3.85 9.57 13.07
CA PRO A 166 4.11 8.90 11.81
C PRO A 166 5.34 9.49 11.11
N ALA A 167 5.95 8.69 10.24
CA ALA A 167 7.13 9.07 9.46
C ALA A 167 6.83 10.11 8.36
N TYR A 168 5.59 10.55 8.26
CA TYR A 168 5.13 11.55 7.30
C TYR A 168 4.21 12.57 7.96
N LEU A 169 4.15 13.77 7.40
CA LEU A 169 3.20 14.83 7.74
C LEU A 169 2.50 15.26 6.45
N ARG A 170 1.17 15.50 6.50
CA ARG A 170 0.53 16.25 5.43
C ARG A 170 0.81 17.74 5.65
N ARG A 171 1.36 18.42 4.65
CA ARG A 171 1.44 19.87 4.59
C ARG A 171 0.00 20.37 4.50
N THR A 172 -0.48 20.97 5.56
CA THR A 172 -1.76 21.70 5.56
C THR A 172 -1.56 22.93 4.68
N ALA A 173 -2.44 23.11 3.70
CA ALA A 173 -2.53 24.35 2.93
C ALA A 173 -2.82 25.54 3.85
#